data_AF-A0A1V5VT63-F1
#
_entry.id   AF-A0A1V5VT63-F1
#
_cell.length_a   1.000
_cell.length_b   1.000
_cell.length_c   1.000
_cell.angle_alpha   90.00
_cell.angle_beta   90.00
_cell.angle_gamma   90.00
#
_symmetry.space_group_name_H-M   'P 1'
#
loop_
_entity.id
_entity.type
_entity.pdbx_description
1 polymer ?
#
loop_
_entity_poly.entity_id
_entity_poly.type
_entity_poly.pdbx_seq_one_letter_code
_entity_poly.pdbx_strand_id
1 'polypeptide(L)'
;MFLKSMGIPSEFFRIKSDGNVTVSSLTIPRQIKPVEIVSRIKTRILLEVKGIPTFPENVTELIEMCLSPEADINIIADKIKRDVALSSDVIKLANSAGFVTIGKTEDVQKAIVKIGLKNLYSVLIASTARKILETRYSRFEEIWEHCAKVAFYSKALAMKYKLNSIAENVYMAGLLHDIGSVIFLSVDMKSVRRIADIVKNHEIITTNIMEEISIGISHSEIGYLVSKKWNFPDYLSVAIKFHHSPLVVEDEFKDIVYIVYLANAFTLIEKRTFYYHYIEEDILARFNIYDLDGATSLHKYLMKEFENRTR
;
A
#
# COMPACT_ATOMS: atom_id res chain seq x y z
N MET A 1 20.49 -4.23 23.11
CA MET A 1 20.62 -3.12 22.15
C MET A 1 19.25 -2.64 21.65
N PHE A 2 18.33 -3.56 21.34
CA PHE A 2 16.93 -3.30 20.93
C PHE A 2 16.07 -2.49 21.93
N LEU A 3 16.11 -2.84 23.22
CA LEU A 3 15.28 -2.14 24.22
C LEU A 3 15.69 -0.67 24.40
N LYS A 4 17.00 -0.40 24.35
CA LYS A 4 17.54 0.96 24.47
C LYS A 4 17.14 1.84 23.28
N SER A 5 17.03 1.28 22.07
CA SER A 5 16.53 1.99 20.88
C SER A 5 15.01 2.13 20.86
N MET A 6 14.28 1.24 21.53
CA MET A 6 12.86 1.44 21.83
C MET A 6 12.61 2.55 22.85
N GLY A 7 13.62 3.03 23.57
CA GLY A 7 13.46 4.02 24.66
C GLY A 7 13.28 3.39 26.04
N ILE A 8 13.55 2.09 26.17
CA ILE A 8 13.54 1.34 27.43
C ILE A 8 15.00 1.25 27.93
N PRO A 9 15.37 1.96 29.01
CA PRO A 9 16.73 1.90 29.57
C PRO A 9 17.16 0.48 29.95
N SER A 10 18.46 0.23 29.97
CA SER A 10 19.01 -1.11 30.25
C SER A 10 18.65 -1.62 31.65
N GLU A 11 18.32 -0.76 32.63
CA GLU A 11 17.88 -1.21 33.95
C GLU A 11 16.53 -1.97 33.96
N PHE A 12 15.73 -1.80 32.90
CA PHE A 12 14.42 -2.42 32.72
C PHE A 12 14.50 -3.81 32.09
N PHE A 13 15.70 -4.26 31.72
CA PHE A 13 15.93 -5.62 31.26
C PHE A 13 17.07 -6.25 32.05
N ARG A 14 16.76 -7.35 32.74
CA ARG A 14 17.76 -8.08 33.53
C ARG A 14 17.74 -9.54 33.17
N ILE A 15 18.93 -10.08 32.90
CA ILE A 15 19.15 -11.52 32.82
C ILE A 15 19.93 -11.91 34.07
N LYS A 16 19.40 -12.85 34.84
CA LYS A 16 20.12 -13.49 35.95
C LYS A 16 20.20 -14.99 35.69
N SER A 17 21.35 -15.58 35.95
CA SER A 17 21.56 -17.02 35.85
C SER A 17 22.26 -17.48 37.12
N ASP A 18 21.78 -18.56 37.74
CA ASP A 18 22.37 -19.15 38.94
C ASP A 18 23.00 -20.53 38.71
N GLY A 19 23.18 -20.91 37.44
CA GLY A 19 23.73 -22.21 37.03
C GLY A 19 22.68 -23.31 36.86
N ASN A 20 21.49 -23.19 37.46
CA ASN A 20 20.36 -24.11 37.27
C ASN A 20 19.22 -23.47 36.45
N VAL A 21 18.98 -22.17 36.63
CA VAL A 21 17.91 -21.44 35.94
C VAL A 21 18.45 -20.12 35.41
N THR A 22 18.06 -19.77 34.18
CA THR A 22 18.25 -18.44 33.64
C THR A 22 16.89 -17.73 33.60
N VAL A 23 16.79 -16.61 34.30
CA VAL A 23 15.58 -15.77 34.35
C VAL A 23 15.86 -14.46 33.64
N SER A 24 15.08 -14.21 32.58
CA SER A 24 15.01 -12.92 31.89
C SER A 24 13.79 -12.15 32.39
N SER A 25 14.01 -10.98 32.98
CA SER A 25 12.96 -10.08 33.44
C SER A 25 12.93 -8.82 32.59
N LEU A 26 11.78 -8.57 31.95
CA LEU A 26 11.49 -7.34 31.20
C LEU A 26 10.45 -6.54 31.97
N THR A 27 10.85 -5.36 32.43
CA THR A 27 9.94 -4.38 33.04
C THR A 27 9.60 -3.34 31.99
N ILE A 28 8.40 -3.39 31.39
CA ILE A 28 8.00 -2.39 30.39
C ILE A 28 7.50 -1.16 31.14
N PRO A 29 8.21 -0.01 31.11
CA PRO A 29 7.69 1.20 31.71
C PRO A 29 6.41 1.60 30.99
N ARG A 30 5.39 2.03 31.75
CA ARG A 30 4.07 2.42 31.21
C ARG A 30 4.16 3.55 30.17
N GLN A 31 5.24 4.32 30.16
CA GLN A 31 5.52 5.37 29.17
C GLN A 31 6.99 5.28 28.71
N ILE A 32 7.18 5.10 27.41
CA ILE A 32 8.50 4.91 26.78
C ILE A 32 9.01 6.22 26.13
N LYS A 33 8.10 7.16 25.85
CA LYS A 33 8.36 8.54 25.38
C LYS A 33 7.47 9.53 26.15
N PRO A 34 7.81 10.83 26.20
CA PRO A 34 6.92 11.84 26.75
C PRO A 34 5.58 11.83 26.00
N VAL A 35 4.48 11.60 26.73
CA VAL A 35 3.11 11.52 26.18
C VAL A 35 2.76 12.75 25.33
N GLU A 36 3.29 13.92 25.71
CA GLU A 36 3.04 15.18 25.03
C GLU A 36 3.52 15.21 23.57
N ILE A 37 4.67 14.63 23.25
CA ILE A 37 5.23 14.67 21.88
C ILE A 37 4.46 13.70 20.97
N VAL A 38 4.23 12.47 21.45
CA VAL A 38 3.47 11.43 20.72
C VAL A 38 2.05 11.93 20.43
N SER A 39 1.38 12.49 21.44
CA SER A 39 0.04 13.06 21.30
C SER A 39 0.02 14.21 20.29
N ARG A 40 1.02 15.10 20.27
CA ARG A 40 1.07 16.23 19.33
C ARG A 40 1.23 15.78 17.87
N ILE A 41 2.15 14.85 17.59
CA ILE A 41 2.37 14.35 16.22
C ILE A 41 1.12 13.63 15.72
N LYS A 42 0.55 12.71 16.52
CA LYS A 42 -0.70 12.03 16.19
C LYS A 42 -1.83 13.03 15.93
N THR A 43 -2.00 14.02 16.80
CA THR A 43 -3.03 15.06 16.63
C THR A 43 -2.85 15.80 15.30
N ARG A 44 -1.61 16.18 14.96
CA ARG A 44 -1.32 16.86 13.69
C ARG A 44 -1.61 15.97 12.48
N ILE A 45 -1.27 14.68 12.53
CA ILE A 45 -1.63 13.69 11.48
C ILE A 45 -3.15 13.64 11.32
N LEU A 46 -3.90 13.51 12.40
CA LEU A 46 -5.37 13.45 12.35
C LEU A 46 -5.97 14.76 11.81
N LEU A 47 -5.37 15.91 12.10
CA LEU A 47 -5.76 17.20 11.51
C LEU A 47 -5.46 17.25 10.00
N GLU A 48 -4.31 16.74 9.55
CA GLU A 48 -4.01 16.64 8.11
C GLU A 48 -5.02 15.74 7.39
N VAL A 49 -5.34 14.57 7.93
CA VAL A 49 -6.37 13.68 7.36
C VAL A 49 -7.73 14.41 7.26
N LYS A 50 -8.12 15.15 8.30
CA LYS A 50 -9.32 15.99 8.27
C LYS A 50 -9.23 17.15 7.28
N GLY A 51 -8.05 17.67 7.00
CA GLY A 51 -7.79 18.77 6.05
C GLY A 51 -7.65 18.34 4.59
N ILE A 52 -7.50 17.05 4.30
CA ILE A 52 -7.41 16.55 2.91
C ILE A 52 -8.71 16.86 2.15
N PRO A 53 -8.65 17.45 0.95
CA PRO A 53 -9.84 17.64 0.12
C PRO A 53 -10.55 16.33 -0.21
N THR A 54 -11.86 16.38 -0.35
CA THR A 54 -12.62 15.29 -0.99
C THR A 54 -12.34 15.25 -2.48
N PHE A 55 -12.79 14.19 -3.14
CA PHE A 55 -12.71 14.11 -4.59
C PHE A 55 -13.53 15.24 -5.23
N PRO A 56 -13.03 15.88 -6.30
CA PRO A 56 -13.79 16.89 -7.03
C PRO A 56 -15.10 16.30 -7.57
N GLU A 57 -16.19 17.09 -7.56
CA GLU A 57 -17.52 16.63 -7.98
C GLU A 57 -17.53 16.02 -9.39
N ASN A 58 -16.79 16.60 -10.33
CA ASN A 58 -16.68 16.09 -11.69
C ASN A 58 -16.01 14.71 -11.77
N VAL A 59 -15.12 14.38 -10.83
CA VAL A 59 -14.50 13.04 -10.75
C VAL A 59 -15.45 12.07 -10.06
N THR A 60 -16.12 12.49 -8.99
CA THR A 60 -17.12 11.68 -8.29
C THR A 60 -18.24 11.25 -9.24
N GLU A 61 -18.76 12.18 -10.06
CA GLU A 61 -19.76 11.88 -11.09
C GLU A 61 -19.23 10.85 -12.11
N LEU A 62 -17.99 11.01 -12.59
CA LEU A 62 -17.36 10.05 -13.50
C LEU A 62 -17.22 8.65 -12.88
N ILE A 63 -16.88 8.58 -11.60
CA ILE A 63 -16.78 7.34 -10.85
C ILE A 63 -18.15 6.65 -10.77
N GLU A 64 -19.21 7.39 -10.42
CA GLU A 64 -20.58 6.88 -10.37
C GLU A 64 -21.05 6.38 -11.73
N MET A 65 -20.76 7.12 -12.81
CA MET A 65 -21.06 6.70 -14.18
C MET A 65 -20.35 5.39 -14.55
N CYS A 66 -19.12 5.16 -14.10
CA CYS A 66 -18.40 3.91 -14.38
C CYS A 66 -19.02 2.68 -13.67
N LEU A 67 -19.74 2.90 -12.58
CA LEU A 67 -20.41 1.84 -11.80
C LEU A 67 -21.86 1.61 -12.25
N SER A 68 -22.42 2.50 -13.07
CA SER A 68 -23.80 2.40 -13.54
C SER A 68 -23.98 1.26 -14.55
N PRO A 69 -25.01 0.40 -14.41
CA PRO A 69 -25.40 -0.56 -15.45
C PRO A 69 -25.78 0.09 -16.79
N GLU A 70 -26.18 1.37 -16.76
CA GLU A 70 -26.62 2.15 -17.92
C GLU A 70 -25.50 3.08 -18.44
N ALA A 71 -24.24 2.77 -18.13
CA ALA A 71 -23.11 3.62 -18.48
C ALA A 71 -22.96 3.85 -20.00
N ASP A 72 -22.96 5.11 -20.42
CA ASP A 72 -22.62 5.52 -21.78
C ASP A 72 -21.16 5.99 -21.88
N ILE A 73 -20.35 5.19 -22.58
CA ILE A 73 -18.93 5.48 -22.82
C ILE A 73 -18.72 6.82 -23.52
N ASN A 74 -19.64 7.26 -24.39
CA ASN A 74 -19.50 8.53 -25.11
C ASN A 74 -19.58 9.71 -24.14
N ILE A 75 -20.56 9.69 -23.24
CA ILE A 75 -20.76 10.74 -22.23
C ILE A 75 -19.56 10.78 -21.27
N ILE A 76 -19.08 9.62 -20.84
CA ILE A 76 -17.91 9.48 -19.97
C ILE A 76 -16.66 10.04 -20.68
N ALA A 77 -16.44 9.68 -21.95
CA ALA A 77 -15.31 10.14 -22.74
C ALA A 77 -15.33 11.67 -22.92
N ASP A 78 -16.50 12.26 -23.21
CA ASP A 78 -16.64 13.71 -23.40
C ASP A 78 -16.40 14.50 -22.12
N LYS A 79 -16.74 13.94 -20.95
CA LYS A 79 -16.38 14.52 -19.65
C LYS A 79 -14.87 14.43 -19.38
N ILE A 80 -14.24 13.28 -19.64
CA ILE A 80 -12.79 13.09 -19.44
C ILE A 80 -11.97 13.99 -20.35
N LYS A 81 -12.37 14.16 -21.61
CA LYS A 81 -11.70 15.05 -22.59
C LYS A 81 -11.57 16.51 -22.13
N ARG A 82 -12.39 16.94 -21.16
CA ARG A 82 -12.31 18.29 -20.57
C ARG A 82 -11.15 18.44 -19.57
N ASP A 83 -10.61 17.35 -19.04
CA ASP A 83 -9.43 17.34 -18.18
C ASP A 83 -8.26 16.69 -18.95
N VAL A 84 -7.29 17.53 -19.34
CA VAL A 84 -6.11 17.12 -20.11
C VAL A 84 -5.25 16.11 -19.35
N ALA A 85 -5.15 16.25 -18.02
CA ALA A 85 -4.36 15.33 -17.19
C ALA A 85 -5.04 13.95 -17.12
N LEU A 86 -6.34 13.90 -16.84
CA LEU A 86 -7.10 12.65 -16.83
C LEU A 86 -7.12 11.97 -18.20
N SER A 87 -7.28 12.74 -19.28
CA SER A 87 -7.19 12.23 -20.65
C SER A 87 -5.84 11.58 -20.91
N SER A 88 -4.74 12.22 -20.48
CA SER A 88 -3.40 11.66 -20.60
C SER A 88 -3.24 10.36 -19.82
N ASP A 89 -3.74 10.29 -18.59
CA ASP A 89 -3.62 9.11 -17.74
C ASP A 89 -4.41 7.92 -18.30
N VAL A 90 -5.62 8.16 -18.84
CA VAL A 90 -6.43 7.13 -19.51
C VAL A 90 -5.73 6.61 -20.76
N ILE A 91 -5.19 7.50 -21.60
CA ILE A 91 -4.45 7.12 -22.81
C ILE A 91 -3.18 6.32 -22.45
N LYS A 92 -2.43 6.77 -21.44
CA LYS A 92 -1.23 6.05 -20.95
C LYS A 92 -1.57 4.65 -20.47
N LEU A 93 -2.66 4.49 -19.70
CA LEU A 93 -3.08 3.16 -19.26
C LEU A 93 -3.43 2.28 -20.47
N ALA A 94 -4.24 2.79 -21.39
CA ALA A 94 -4.67 2.06 -22.58
C ALA A 94 -3.50 1.65 -23.49
N ASN A 95 -2.40 2.40 -23.47
CA ASN A 95 -1.18 2.10 -24.22
C ASN A 95 -0.14 1.29 -23.43
N SER A 96 -0.39 1.00 -22.15
CA SER A 96 0.52 0.18 -21.34
C SER A 96 0.56 -1.27 -21.84
N ALA A 97 1.65 -1.99 -21.56
CA ALA A 97 1.87 -3.35 -22.06
C ALA A 97 0.72 -4.35 -21.75
N GLY A 98 -0.07 -4.09 -20.69
CA GLY A 98 -1.23 -4.92 -20.35
C GLY A 98 -2.40 -4.80 -21.32
N PHE A 99 -2.44 -3.74 -22.12
CA PHE A 99 -3.50 -3.47 -23.11
C PHE A 99 -2.92 -3.28 -24.54
N VAL A 100 -1.60 -3.13 -24.71
CA VAL A 100 -0.98 -2.75 -26.00
C VAL A 100 -1.20 -3.77 -27.12
N THR A 101 -1.59 -5.01 -26.81
CA THR A 101 -1.85 -6.08 -27.79
C THR A 101 -2.91 -5.72 -28.85
N ILE A 102 -3.78 -4.74 -28.59
CA ILE A 102 -4.83 -4.26 -29.50
C ILE A 102 -4.38 -2.97 -30.25
N GLY A 103 -3.09 -2.63 -30.23
CA GLY A 103 -2.53 -1.44 -30.89
C GLY A 103 -2.59 -0.17 -30.03
N LYS A 104 -1.76 0.84 -30.33
CA LYS A 104 -1.75 2.12 -29.60
C LYS A 104 -2.95 2.99 -29.99
N THR A 105 -3.44 3.82 -29.05
CA THR A 105 -4.50 4.80 -29.28
C THR A 105 -4.12 6.17 -28.71
N GLU A 106 -4.52 7.23 -29.40
CA GLU A 106 -4.44 8.62 -28.91
C GLU A 106 -5.83 9.21 -28.62
N ASP A 107 -6.89 8.45 -28.93
CA ASP A 107 -8.27 8.86 -28.67
C ASP A 107 -8.77 8.30 -27.34
N VAL A 108 -9.36 9.18 -26.51
CA VAL A 108 -9.85 8.87 -25.17
C VAL A 108 -10.99 7.86 -25.21
N GLN A 109 -11.90 7.97 -26.17
CA GLN A 109 -13.04 7.07 -26.27
C GLN A 109 -12.59 5.66 -26.63
N LYS A 110 -11.72 5.52 -27.63
CA LYS A 110 -11.05 4.25 -27.98
C LYS A 110 -10.25 3.69 -26.81
N ALA A 111 -9.57 4.54 -26.04
CA ALA A 111 -8.84 4.14 -24.84
C ALA A 111 -9.79 3.52 -23.80
N ILE A 112 -10.95 4.15 -23.55
CA ILE A 112 -11.96 3.65 -22.60
C ILE A 112 -12.55 2.32 -23.08
N VAL A 113 -12.94 2.19 -24.36
CA VAL A 113 -13.44 0.92 -24.92
C VAL A 113 -12.40 -0.20 -24.73
N LYS A 114 -11.13 0.13 -24.91
CA LYS A 114 -10.02 -0.81 -24.83
C LYS A 114 -9.72 -1.28 -23.41
N ILE A 115 -9.73 -0.39 -22.43
CA ILE A 115 -9.47 -0.77 -21.02
C ILE A 115 -10.73 -1.24 -20.29
N GLY A 116 -11.92 -0.79 -20.72
CA GLY A 116 -13.19 -1.02 -20.05
C GLY A 116 -13.42 -0.13 -18.82
N LEU A 117 -14.69 -0.03 -18.40
CA LEU A 117 -15.11 0.87 -17.32
C LEU A 117 -14.51 0.51 -15.95
N LYS A 118 -14.30 -0.78 -15.67
CA LYS A 118 -13.65 -1.22 -14.42
C LYS A 118 -12.22 -0.68 -14.28
N ASN A 119 -11.46 -0.66 -15.37
CA ASN A 119 -10.09 -0.12 -15.37
C ASN A 119 -10.08 1.40 -15.38
N LEU A 120 -11.04 2.03 -16.08
CA LEU A 120 -11.22 3.47 -16.02
C LEU A 120 -11.51 3.95 -14.59
N TYR A 121 -12.43 3.30 -13.90
CA TYR A 121 -12.73 3.54 -12.48
C TYR A 121 -11.45 3.52 -11.62
N SER A 122 -10.62 2.50 -11.79
CA SER A 122 -9.35 2.39 -11.05
C SER A 122 -8.38 3.52 -11.35
N VAL A 123 -8.28 3.97 -12.61
CA VAL A 123 -7.45 5.12 -13.00
C VAL A 123 -7.96 6.40 -12.36
N LEU A 124 -9.26 6.67 -12.46
CA LEU A 124 -9.87 7.89 -11.91
C LEU A 124 -9.59 8.01 -10.41
N ILE A 125 -9.71 6.91 -9.66
CA ILE A 125 -9.40 6.90 -8.24
C ILE A 125 -7.93 7.16 -7.98
N ALA A 126 -7.04 6.40 -8.64
CA ALA A 126 -5.62 6.48 -8.36
C ALA A 126 -4.99 7.81 -8.79
N SER A 127 -5.34 8.32 -9.98
CA SER A 127 -4.81 9.59 -10.48
C SER A 127 -5.31 10.77 -9.66
N THR A 128 -6.58 10.75 -9.25
CA THR A 128 -7.17 11.81 -8.41
C THR A 128 -6.58 11.80 -7.01
N ALA A 129 -6.45 10.62 -6.38
CA ALA A 129 -5.79 10.48 -5.09
C ALA A 129 -4.35 11.01 -5.13
N ARG A 130 -3.59 10.61 -6.16
CA ARG A 130 -2.22 11.09 -6.38
C ARG A 130 -2.16 12.60 -6.55
N LYS A 131 -3.00 13.17 -7.42
CA LYS A 131 -3.08 14.61 -7.69
C LYS A 131 -3.39 15.43 -6.43
N ILE A 132 -4.35 14.98 -5.61
CA ILE A 132 -4.70 15.65 -4.35
C ILE A 132 -3.49 15.64 -3.40
N LEU A 133 -2.83 14.50 -3.26
CA LEU A 133 -1.68 14.36 -2.35
C LEU A 133 -0.45 15.13 -2.84
N GLU A 134 -0.11 15.08 -4.12
CA GLU A 134 1.03 15.81 -4.70
C GLU A 134 0.82 17.33 -4.76
N THR A 135 -0.43 17.80 -4.80
CA THR A 135 -0.73 19.24 -4.71
C THR A 135 -0.52 19.75 -3.28
N ARG A 136 -0.81 18.92 -2.27
CA ARG A 136 -0.76 19.30 -0.86
C ARG A 136 0.60 19.06 -0.20
N TYR A 137 1.32 18.03 -0.63
CA TYR A 137 2.55 17.57 -0.01
C TYR A 137 3.70 17.52 -1.03
N SER A 138 4.93 17.49 -0.52
CA SER A 138 6.10 17.29 -1.37
C SER A 138 5.95 16.01 -2.20
N ARG A 139 6.42 16.05 -3.44
CA ARG A 139 6.32 14.90 -4.34
C ARG A 139 7.19 13.74 -3.84
N PHE A 140 6.55 12.66 -3.41
CA PHE A 140 7.20 11.43 -2.96
C PHE A 140 7.21 10.38 -4.08
N GLU A 141 8.02 10.60 -5.11
CA GLU A 141 8.05 9.70 -6.28
C GLU A 141 8.43 8.26 -5.91
N GLU A 142 9.36 8.08 -4.97
CA GLU A 142 9.78 6.75 -4.50
C GLU A 142 8.62 5.91 -3.91
N ILE A 143 7.63 6.56 -3.27
CA ILE A 143 6.44 5.88 -2.75
C ILE A 143 5.55 5.45 -3.91
N TRP A 144 5.34 6.32 -4.89
CA TRP A 144 4.54 6.00 -6.07
C TRP A 144 5.17 4.91 -6.94
N GLU A 145 6.49 4.93 -7.11
CA GLU A 145 7.24 3.87 -7.80
C GLU A 145 7.12 2.53 -7.07
N HIS A 146 7.23 2.54 -5.74
CA HIS A 146 6.99 1.35 -4.92
C HIS A 146 5.57 0.82 -5.10
N CYS A 147 4.56 1.68 -4.91
CA CYS A 147 3.16 1.30 -5.08
C CYS A 147 2.86 0.79 -6.49
N ALA A 148 3.44 1.39 -7.53
CA ALA A 148 3.27 0.93 -8.91
C ALA A 148 3.86 -0.47 -9.14
N LYS A 149 5.00 -0.79 -8.51
CA LYS A 149 5.59 -2.12 -8.56
C LYS A 149 4.77 -3.14 -7.77
N VAL A 150 4.29 -2.79 -6.57
CA VAL A 150 3.39 -3.63 -5.76
C VAL A 150 2.08 -3.90 -6.50
N ALA A 151 1.49 -2.89 -7.17
CA ALA A 151 0.31 -3.06 -8.01
C ALA A 151 0.56 -4.07 -9.14
N PHE A 152 1.70 -3.97 -9.82
CA PHE A 152 2.07 -4.90 -10.88
C PHE A 152 2.24 -6.33 -10.36
N TYR A 153 3.00 -6.51 -9.27
CA TYR A 153 3.16 -7.83 -8.62
C TYR A 153 1.84 -8.41 -8.16
N SER A 154 0.98 -7.58 -7.58
CA SER A 154 -0.35 -7.99 -7.12
C SER A 154 -1.18 -8.55 -8.28
N LYS A 155 -1.22 -7.86 -9.42
CA LYS A 155 -1.92 -8.33 -10.61
C LYS A 155 -1.30 -9.61 -11.17
N ALA A 156 0.03 -9.67 -11.30
CA ALA A 156 0.72 -10.84 -11.80
C ALA A 156 0.49 -12.08 -10.91
N LEU A 157 0.44 -11.91 -9.58
CA LEU A 157 0.07 -12.95 -8.62
C LEU A 157 -1.37 -13.42 -8.84
N ALA A 158 -2.34 -12.51 -8.92
CA ALA A 158 -3.73 -12.89 -9.18
C ALA A 158 -3.87 -13.69 -10.49
N MET A 159 -3.20 -13.26 -11.56
CA MET A 159 -3.21 -13.98 -12.84
C MET A 159 -2.56 -15.37 -12.73
N LYS A 160 -1.39 -15.47 -12.09
CA LYS A 160 -0.67 -16.74 -11.89
C LYS A 160 -1.52 -17.77 -11.13
N TYR A 161 -2.26 -17.32 -10.12
CA TYR A 161 -3.11 -18.16 -9.28
C TYR A 161 -4.55 -18.28 -9.77
N LYS A 162 -4.83 -17.87 -11.02
CA LYS A 162 -6.14 -17.96 -11.68
C LYS A 162 -7.26 -17.17 -10.99
N LEU A 163 -6.92 -16.16 -10.19
CA LEU A 163 -7.83 -15.25 -9.50
C LEU A 163 -8.17 -14.02 -10.38
N ASN A 164 -8.52 -14.29 -11.64
CA ASN A 164 -8.74 -13.26 -12.67
C ASN A 164 -9.85 -12.27 -12.30
N SER A 165 -10.88 -12.72 -11.58
CA SER A 165 -12.03 -11.89 -11.16
C SER A 165 -11.62 -10.70 -10.28
N ILE A 166 -10.59 -10.88 -9.44
CA ILE A 166 -10.08 -9.86 -8.51
C ILE A 166 -8.79 -9.17 -9.01
N ALA A 167 -8.29 -9.49 -10.21
CA ALA A 167 -7.00 -8.99 -10.69
C ALA A 167 -6.90 -7.45 -10.71
N GLU A 168 -7.97 -6.76 -11.11
CA GLU A 168 -8.01 -5.29 -11.08
C GLU A 168 -8.20 -4.72 -9.67
N ASN A 169 -8.89 -5.47 -8.79
CA ASN A 169 -9.07 -5.08 -7.39
C ASN A 169 -7.72 -5.09 -6.67
N VAL A 170 -6.92 -6.15 -6.83
CA VAL A 170 -5.59 -6.25 -6.22
C VAL A 170 -4.58 -5.29 -6.85
N TYR A 171 -4.70 -4.99 -8.14
CA TYR A 171 -3.89 -3.97 -8.80
C TYR A 171 -4.12 -2.59 -8.15
N MET A 172 -5.38 -2.18 -8.02
CA MET A 172 -5.70 -0.90 -7.39
C MET A 172 -5.33 -0.88 -5.91
N ALA A 173 -5.56 -1.98 -5.19
CA ALA A 173 -5.14 -2.11 -3.80
C ALA A 173 -3.63 -1.95 -3.66
N GLY A 174 -2.82 -2.62 -4.48
CA GLY A 174 -1.36 -2.44 -4.46
C GLY A 174 -0.91 -1.02 -4.82
N LEU A 175 -1.62 -0.34 -5.73
CA LEU A 175 -1.29 1.03 -6.13
C LEU A 175 -1.57 2.07 -5.04
N LEU A 176 -2.50 1.78 -4.13
CA LEU A 176 -2.94 2.72 -3.10
C LEU A 176 -2.68 2.23 -1.67
N HIS A 177 -2.09 1.05 -1.48
CA HIS A 177 -1.92 0.46 -0.15
C HIS A 177 -1.15 1.39 0.81
N ASP A 178 -0.20 2.16 0.28
CA ASP A 178 0.73 2.99 1.05
C ASP A 178 0.43 4.50 0.97
N ILE A 179 -0.80 4.90 0.60
CA ILE A 179 -1.18 6.33 0.53
C ILE A 179 -1.02 7.06 1.86
N GLY A 180 -1.12 6.34 2.99
CA GLY A 180 -0.94 6.91 4.31
C GLY A 180 0.50 7.36 4.57
N SER A 181 1.49 6.72 3.94
CA SER A 181 2.90 7.10 4.09
C SER A 181 3.21 8.48 3.54
N VAL A 182 2.48 8.93 2.50
CA VAL A 182 2.62 10.30 1.95
C VAL A 182 2.32 11.36 3.02
N ILE A 183 1.22 11.17 3.76
CA ILE A 183 0.79 12.09 4.84
C ILE A 183 1.70 11.93 6.05
N PHE A 184 2.09 10.70 6.35
CA PHE A 184 2.94 10.41 7.50
C PHE A 184 4.31 11.08 7.37
N LEU A 185 4.92 10.97 6.19
CA LEU A 185 6.19 11.61 5.86
C LEU A 185 6.09 13.13 5.74
N SER A 186 4.95 13.67 5.28
CA SER A 186 4.76 15.13 5.18
C SER A 186 4.71 15.81 6.55
N VAL A 187 4.17 15.12 7.56
CA VAL A 187 3.97 15.69 8.90
C VAL A 187 5.27 15.71 9.71
N ASP A 188 6.01 14.60 9.76
CA ASP A 188 7.25 14.52 10.53
C ASP A 188 8.27 13.56 9.91
N MET A 189 8.83 13.95 8.77
CA MET A 189 9.85 13.18 8.06
C MET A 189 11.00 12.72 8.97
N LYS A 190 11.42 13.53 9.96
CA LYS A 190 12.53 13.18 10.85
C LYS A 190 12.18 12.00 11.74
N SER A 191 11.00 12.00 12.35
CA SER A 191 10.54 10.88 13.17
C SER A 191 10.31 9.63 12.35
N VAL A 192 9.73 9.75 11.15
CA VAL A 192 9.50 8.61 10.25
C VAL A 192 10.83 7.97 9.81
N ARG A 193 11.83 8.78 9.39
CA ARG A 193 13.16 8.27 9.04
C ARG A 193 13.82 7.53 10.21
N ARG A 194 13.71 8.09 11.42
CA ARG A 194 14.26 7.44 12.63
C ARG A 194 13.59 6.10 12.91
N ILE A 195 12.28 5.98 12.68
CA ILE A 195 11.56 4.71 12.81
C ILE A 195 12.08 3.70 11.77
N ALA A 196 12.20 4.11 10.51
CA ALA A 196 12.74 3.27 9.45
C ALA A 196 14.18 2.78 9.76
N ASP A 197 15.04 3.65 10.29
CA ASP A 197 16.40 3.30 10.70
C ASP A 197 16.41 2.27 11.83
N ILE A 198 15.54 2.44 12.84
CA ILE A 198 15.40 1.47 13.95
C ILE A 198 14.96 0.12 13.40
N VAL A 199 13.93 0.09 12.56
CA VAL A 199 13.37 -1.13 11.97
C VAL A 199 14.45 -1.88 11.19
N LYS A 200 15.21 -1.17 10.35
CA LYS A 200 16.30 -1.75 9.57
C LYS A 200 17.44 -2.26 10.44
N ASN A 201 17.93 -1.46 11.39
CA ASN A 201 19.10 -1.80 12.21
C ASN A 201 18.83 -2.90 13.23
N HIS A 202 17.57 -3.18 13.50
CA HIS A 202 17.14 -4.16 14.48
C HIS A 202 16.32 -5.31 13.88
N GLU A 203 16.28 -5.40 12.56
CA GLU A 203 15.61 -6.48 11.83
C GLU A 203 14.15 -6.67 12.31
N ILE A 204 13.44 -5.55 12.48
CA ILE A 204 12.02 -5.57 12.83
C ILE A 204 11.21 -5.85 11.56
N ILE A 205 10.21 -6.72 11.66
CA ILE A 205 9.41 -7.21 10.53
C ILE A 205 8.76 -6.08 9.73
N THR A 206 8.20 -5.07 10.41
CA THR A 206 7.48 -3.97 9.75
C THR A 206 7.65 -2.65 10.47
N THR A 207 7.62 -1.55 9.72
CA THR A 207 7.55 -0.20 10.29
C THR A 207 6.23 0.04 11.00
N ASN A 208 5.13 -0.61 10.55
CA ASN A 208 3.77 -0.38 11.05
C ASN A 208 3.66 -0.46 12.58
N ILE A 209 4.19 -1.53 13.18
CA ILE A 209 4.19 -1.73 14.65
C ILE A 209 5.02 -0.65 15.34
N MET A 210 6.17 -0.29 14.77
CA MET A 210 7.05 0.73 15.34
C MET A 210 6.45 2.13 15.26
N GLU A 211 5.65 2.42 14.25
CA GLU A 211 4.91 3.66 14.09
C GLU A 211 3.81 3.80 15.16
N GLU A 212 3.05 2.73 15.39
CA GLU A 212 2.04 2.69 16.46
C GLU A 212 2.68 2.88 17.84
N ILE A 213 3.78 2.19 18.14
CA ILE A 213 4.48 2.35 19.42
C ILE A 213 5.10 3.75 19.53
N SER A 214 5.65 4.29 18.44
CA SER A 214 6.43 5.53 18.47
C SER A 214 5.60 6.81 18.40
N ILE A 215 4.49 6.78 17.66
CA ILE A 215 3.67 7.93 17.28
C ILE A 215 2.21 7.70 17.67
N GLY A 216 1.75 6.46 17.86
CA GLY A 216 0.38 6.15 18.27
C GLY A 216 -0.59 5.98 17.10
N ILE A 217 -0.09 5.99 15.86
CA ILE A 217 -0.84 5.71 14.63
C ILE A 217 0.18 5.28 13.55
N SER A 218 -0.18 4.26 12.76
CA SER A 218 0.59 3.75 11.63
C SER A 218 0.17 4.35 10.30
N HIS A 219 1.03 4.26 9.29
CA HIS A 219 0.70 4.68 7.93
C HIS A 219 -0.48 3.89 7.34
N SER A 220 -0.63 2.59 7.67
CA SER A 220 -1.78 1.79 7.25
C SER A 220 -3.10 2.33 7.82
N GLU A 221 -3.13 2.70 9.10
CA GLU A 221 -4.31 3.31 9.73
C GLU A 221 -4.59 4.73 9.18
N ILE A 222 -3.55 5.52 8.90
CA ILE A 222 -3.71 6.82 8.22
C ILE A 222 -4.34 6.62 6.84
N GLY A 223 -3.82 5.68 6.05
CA GLY A 223 -4.36 5.34 4.74
C GLY A 223 -5.82 4.87 4.83
N TYR A 224 -6.16 4.08 5.84
CA TYR A 224 -7.52 3.64 6.10
C TYR A 224 -8.46 4.82 6.36
N LEU A 225 -8.08 5.77 7.23
CA LEU A 225 -8.90 6.95 7.50
C LEU A 225 -9.13 7.81 6.25
N VAL A 226 -8.10 7.94 5.40
CA VAL A 226 -8.20 8.64 4.11
C VAL A 226 -9.13 7.89 3.15
N SER A 227 -9.00 6.56 3.06
CA SER A 227 -9.85 5.73 2.20
C SER A 227 -11.32 5.86 2.58
N LYS A 228 -11.63 5.91 3.89
CA LYS A 228 -12.99 6.12 4.39
C LYS A 228 -13.50 7.53 4.08
N LYS A 229 -12.66 8.55 4.20
CA LYS A 229 -13.03 9.92 3.82
C LYS A 229 -13.36 10.07 2.32
N TRP A 230 -12.68 9.30 1.48
CA TRP A 230 -12.91 9.28 0.04
C TRP A 230 -13.93 8.24 -0.41
N ASN A 231 -14.63 7.58 0.52
CA ASN A 231 -15.64 6.54 0.24
C ASN A 231 -15.12 5.43 -0.67
N PHE A 232 -13.87 5.00 -0.46
CA PHE A 232 -13.31 3.88 -1.20
C PHE A 232 -14.09 2.59 -0.89
N PRO A 233 -14.21 1.67 -1.87
CA PRO A 233 -14.86 0.39 -1.65
C PRO A 233 -14.15 -0.41 -0.54
N ASP A 234 -14.89 -1.26 0.15
CA ASP A 234 -14.39 -1.92 1.36
C ASP A 234 -13.15 -2.78 1.10
N TYR A 235 -13.10 -3.54 0.01
CA TYR A 235 -11.92 -4.33 -0.33
C TYR A 235 -10.63 -3.48 -0.40
N LEU A 236 -10.75 -2.23 -0.87
CA LEU A 236 -9.62 -1.31 -1.02
C LEU A 236 -9.24 -0.74 0.35
N SER A 237 -10.23 -0.30 1.12
CA SER A 237 -10.03 0.19 2.49
C SER A 237 -9.38 -0.88 3.38
N VAL A 238 -9.87 -2.12 3.30
CA VAL A 238 -9.38 -3.28 4.05
C VAL A 238 -7.95 -3.64 3.63
N ALA A 239 -7.64 -3.66 2.33
CA ALA A 239 -6.28 -3.89 1.86
C ALA A 239 -5.30 -2.81 2.34
N ILE A 240 -5.70 -1.53 2.27
CA ILE A 240 -4.90 -0.42 2.82
C ILE A 240 -4.66 -0.60 4.32
N LYS A 241 -5.67 -1.01 5.08
CA LYS A 241 -5.53 -1.18 6.54
C LYS A 241 -4.65 -2.37 6.93
N PHE A 242 -4.83 -3.51 6.26
CA PHE A 242 -4.29 -4.79 6.75
C PHE A 242 -3.11 -5.33 5.93
N HIS A 243 -2.55 -4.58 4.99
CA HIS A 243 -1.39 -5.03 4.21
C HIS A 243 -0.12 -5.31 5.05
N HIS A 244 -0.06 -4.87 6.31
CA HIS A 244 0.99 -5.24 7.29
C HIS A 244 0.52 -6.21 8.39
N SER A 245 -0.76 -6.55 8.42
CA SER A 245 -1.35 -7.50 9.38
C SER A 245 -2.39 -8.36 8.66
N PRO A 246 -1.95 -9.15 7.65
CA PRO A 246 -2.87 -9.83 6.74
C PRO A 246 -3.72 -10.90 7.43
N LEU A 247 -3.21 -11.56 8.48
CA LEU A 247 -3.88 -12.69 9.12
C LEU A 247 -5.14 -12.33 9.93
N VAL A 248 -5.38 -11.04 10.22
CA VAL A 248 -6.56 -10.60 10.98
C VAL A 248 -7.75 -10.22 10.10
N VAL A 249 -7.64 -10.45 8.79
CA VAL A 249 -8.70 -10.08 7.83
C VAL A 249 -9.81 -11.14 7.77
N GLU A 250 -11.04 -10.69 7.53
CA GLU A 250 -12.19 -11.54 7.24
C GLU A 250 -12.00 -12.35 5.94
N ASP A 251 -12.63 -13.52 5.86
CA ASP A 251 -12.47 -14.49 4.77
C ASP A 251 -12.74 -13.88 3.38
N GLU A 252 -13.71 -12.99 3.27
CA GLU A 252 -14.10 -12.35 2.01
C GLU A 252 -12.95 -11.57 1.35
N PHE A 253 -12.05 -10.99 2.15
CA PHE A 253 -10.97 -10.13 1.65
C PHE A 253 -9.59 -10.80 1.68
N LYS A 254 -9.48 -12.04 2.17
CA LYS A 254 -8.20 -12.75 2.35
C LYS A 254 -7.35 -12.73 1.09
N ASP A 255 -7.89 -13.16 -0.05
CA ASP A 255 -7.11 -13.25 -1.29
C ASP A 255 -6.58 -11.88 -1.73
N ILE A 256 -7.36 -10.81 -1.56
CA ILE A 256 -6.92 -9.45 -1.92
C ILE A 256 -5.79 -8.99 -1.00
N VAL A 257 -5.98 -9.10 0.31
CA VAL A 257 -4.99 -8.64 1.31
C VAL A 257 -3.72 -9.47 1.23
N TYR A 258 -3.83 -10.79 1.06
CA TYR A 258 -2.69 -11.69 1.00
C TYR A 258 -1.83 -11.44 -0.24
N ILE A 259 -2.48 -11.18 -1.39
CA ILE A 259 -1.77 -10.83 -2.63
C ILE A 259 -1.01 -9.51 -2.47
N VAL A 260 -1.65 -8.48 -1.91
CA VAL A 260 -1.02 -7.18 -1.69
C VAL A 260 0.13 -7.28 -0.69
N TYR A 261 -0.06 -8.05 0.39
CA TYR A 261 0.99 -8.34 1.37
C TYR A 261 2.20 -9.02 0.73
N LEU A 262 2.00 -10.09 -0.04
CA LEU A 262 3.11 -10.80 -0.70
C LEU A 262 3.82 -9.92 -1.72
N ALA A 263 3.07 -9.17 -2.52
CA ALA A 263 3.62 -8.22 -3.47
C ALA A 263 4.47 -7.15 -2.76
N ASN A 264 3.97 -6.59 -1.65
CA ASN A 264 4.72 -5.64 -0.83
C ASN A 264 6.00 -6.27 -0.26
N ALA A 265 5.89 -7.42 0.41
CA ALA A 265 7.00 -8.14 0.99
C ALA A 265 8.13 -8.41 -0.02
N PHE A 266 7.79 -8.88 -1.23
CA PHE A 266 8.76 -9.10 -2.29
C PHE A 266 9.47 -7.80 -2.70
N THR A 267 8.74 -6.71 -2.91
CA THR A 267 9.39 -5.42 -3.24
C THR A 267 10.26 -4.87 -2.11
N LEU A 268 9.92 -5.13 -0.84
CA LEU A 268 10.74 -4.74 0.31
C LEU A 268 12.00 -5.62 0.45
N ILE A 269 11.93 -6.89 0.05
CA ILE A 269 13.10 -7.79 -0.04
C ILE A 269 14.11 -7.25 -1.05
N GLU A 270 13.66 -6.76 -2.21
CA GLU A 270 14.53 -6.13 -3.20
C GLU A 270 15.23 -4.88 -2.65
N LYS A 271 14.53 -4.10 -1.81
CA LYS A 271 15.06 -2.93 -1.11
C LYS A 271 15.94 -3.29 0.10
N ARG A 272 16.08 -4.58 0.44
CA ARG A 272 16.81 -5.08 1.62
C ARG A 272 16.28 -4.50 2.94
N THR A 273 14.97 -4.29 3.01
CA THR A 273 14.25 -3.83 4.21
C THR A 273 13.29 -4.87 4.76
N PHE A 274 13.23 -6.05 4.14
CA PHE A 274 12.44 -7.21 4.54
C PHE A 274 13.17 -8.49 4.13
N TYR A 275 12.84 -9.62 4.76
CA TYR A 275 13.50 -10.90 4.51
C TYR A 275 12.45 -11.99 4.29
N TYR A 276 12.78 -13.01 3.48
CA TYR A 276 11.82 -14.08 3.15
C TYR A 276 11.27 -14.83 4.37
N HIS A 277 12.08 -15.01 5.42
CA HIS A 277 11.66 -15.70 6.65
C HIS A 277 10.70 -14.87 7.52
N TYR A 278 10.39 -13.63 7.14
CA TYR A 278 9.33 -12.82 7.75
C TYR A 278 7.99 -12.94 7.03
N ILE A 279 7.95 -13.63 5.88
CA ILE A 279 6.69 -13.86 5.19
C ILE A 279 5.87 -14.88 5.98
N GLU A 280 4.61 -14.57 6.25
CA GLU A 280 3.69 -15.47 6.94
C GLU A 280 3.54 -16.82 6.19
N GLU A 281 3.84 -17.92 6.87
CA GLU A 281 3.79 -19.27 6.30
C GLU A 281 2.37 -19.66 5.84
N ASP A 282 1.34 -19.30 6.60
CA ASP A 282 -0.06 -19.54 6.26
C ASP A 282 -0.46 -18.86 4.94
N ILE A 283 0.14 -17.70 4.65
CA ILE A 283 -0.11 -16.96 3.41
C ILE A 283 0.60 -17.63 2.24
N LEU A 284 1.86 -18.06 2.44
CA LEU A 284 2.58 -18.83 1.43
C LEU A 284 1.84 -20.15 1.10
N ALA A 285 1.34 -20.85 2.13
CA ALA A 285 0.58 -22.09 1.98
C ALA A 285 -0.70 -21.90 1.17
N ARG A 286 -1.43 -20.77 1.36
CA ARG A 286 -2.61 -20.41 0.54
C ARG A 286 -2.31 -20.39 -0.97
N PHE A 287 -1.06 -20.14 -1.34
CA PHE A 287 -0.56 -20.07 -2.72
C PHE A 287 0.33 -21.27 -3.11
N ASN A 288 0.23 -22.38 -2.38
CA ASN A 288 0.99 -23.62 -2.60
C ASN A 288 2.52 -23.43 -2.56
N ILE A 289 3.00 -22.59 -1.66
CA ILE A 289 4.42 -22.37 -1.40
C ILE A 289 4.71 -22.84 0.02
N TYR A 290 5.63 -23.79 0.16
CA TYR A 290 5.90 -24.46 1.43
C TYR A 290 7.37 -24.34 1.87
N ASP A 291 8.20 -23.69 1.06
CA ASP A 291 9.62 -23.54 1.31
C ASP A 291 10.17 -22.21 0.75
N LEU A 292 11.40 -21.90 1.17
CA LEU A 292 12.12 -20.70 0.75
C LEU A 292 12.40 -20.69 -0.76
N ASP A 293 12.64 -21.86 -1.36
CA ASP A 293 12.94 -21.98 -2.79
C ASP A 293 11.72 -21.64 -3.65
N GLY A 294 10.53 -22.06 -3.24
CA GLY A 294 9.26 -21.72 -3.85
C GLY A 294 8.97 -20.22 -3.76
N ALA A 295 9.17 -19.61 -2.58
CA ALA A 295 9.00 -18.17 -2.39
C ALA A 295 9.98 -17.37 -3.25
N THR A 296 11.25 -17.80 -3.29
CA THR A 296 12.30 -17.17 -4.12
C THR A 296 12.00 -17.33 -5.61
N SER A 297 11.53 -18.51 -6.04
CA SER A 297 11.17 -18.77 -7.43
C SER A 297 9.98 -17.94 -7.89
N LEU A 298 8.97 -17.79 -7.02
CA LEU A 298 7.83 -16.90 -7.28
C LEU A 298 8.30 -15.44 -7.42
N HIS A 299 9.14 -14.97 -6.50
CA HIS A 299 9.67 -13.62 -6.56
C HIS A 299 10.47 -13.37 -7.85
N LYS A 300 11.37 -14.28 -8.23
CA LYS A 300 12.12 -14.20 -9.50
C LYS A 300 11.21 -14.16 -10.73
N TYR A 301 10.12 -14.93 -10.72
CA TYR A 301 9.11 -14.87 -11.78
C TYR A 301 8.51 -13.46 -11.88
N LEU A 302 8.08 -12.87 -10.76
CA LEU A 302 7.50 -11.52 -10.75
C LEU A 302 8.50 -10.45 -11.21
N MET A 303 9.77 -10.54 -10.79
CA MET A 303 10.84 -9.66 -11.26
C MET A 303 10.98 -9.69 -12.77
N LYS A 304 11.05 -10.90 -13.35
CA LYS A 304 11.16 -11.09 -14.80
C LYS A 304 9.96 -10.51 -15.55
N GLU A 305 8.74 -10.74 -15.05
CA GLU A 305 7.53 -10.17 -15.66
C GLU A 305 7.53 -8.63 -15.63
N PHE A 306 8.03 -8.03 -14.55
CA PHE A 306 8.12 -6.57 -14.44
C PHE A 306 9.15 -5.99 -15.40
N GLU A 307 10.34 -6.59 -15.48
CA GLU A 307 11.41 -6.17 -16.39
C GLU A 307 10.96 -6.21 -17.86
N ASN A 308 10.26 -7.27 -18.26
CA ASN A 308 9.70 -7.42 -19.61
C ASN A 308 8.69 -6.32 -19.97
N ARG A 309 8.04 -5.71 -18.98
CA ARG A 309 7.06 -4.64 -19.17
C ARG A 309 7.69 -3.25 -19.31
N THR A 310 8.88 -3.07 -18.75
CA THR A 310 9.60 -1.79 -18.71
C THR A 310 10.53 -1.56 -19.91
N ARG A 311 10.66 -2.56 -20.79
CA ARG A 311 11.38 -2.49 -22.08
C ARG A 311 10.39 -2.26 -23.21
#